data_AF-A0A5N5KD51-F1
#
_entry.id   AF-A0A5N5KD51-F1
#
_cell.length_a   1.000
_cell.length_b   1.000
_cell.length_c   1.000
_cell.angle_alpha   90.00
_cell.angle_beta   90.00
_cell.angle_gamma   90.00
#
_symmetry.space_group_name_H-M   'P 1'
#
loop_
_entity.id
_entity.type
_entity.pdbx_description
1 polymer ?
#
loop_
_entity_poly.entity_id
_entity_poly.type
_entity_poly.pdbx_seq_one_letter_code
_entity_poly.pdbx_strand_id
1 'polypeptide(L)'
;MQFKSILVTLSAVVAFVTAQDLSGLPECSRPCFYSAFPSSGCDSPANSPCVCSSAVFGEQIKDCTLRSCSPTDQLATFQWSIATCAAAGVPLAVGGPPGVPAHEAGDAGKI
;
A
#
# COMPACT_ATOMS: atom_id res chain seq x y z
N MET A 1 -7.33 14.54 47.47
CA MET A 1 -7.75 14.80 46.07
C MET A 1 -7.02 13.81 45.17
N GLN A 2 -7.65 12.67 44.86
CA GLN A 2 -7.24 11.82 43.74
C GLN A 2 -8.25 12.05 42.62
N PHE A 3 -7.77 12.13 41.38
CA PHE A 3 -8.38 11.59 40.15
C PHE A 3 -7.96 12.41 38.92
N LYS A 4 -7.31 11.69 38.01
CA LYS A 4 -7.56 11.71 36.56
C LYS A 4 -7.20 13.00 35.84
N SER A 5 -5.99 13.02 35.28
CA SER A 5 -5.71 13.66 33.99
C SER A 5 -4.50 12.98 33.35
N ILE A 6 -4.67 11.71 32.98
CA ILE A 6 -3.82 11.06 31.98
C ILE A 6 -4.58 11.20 30.68
N LEU A 7 -4.15 12.10 29.79
CA LEU A 7 -4.37 11.98 28.35
C LEU A 7 -3.15 12.59 27.64
N VAL A 8 -2.05 11.85 27.67
CA VAL A 8 -0.99 11.98 26.66
C VAL A 8 -1.42 11.07 25.51
N THR A 9 -2.09 11.61 24.51
CA THR A 9 -2.23 10.94 23.20
C THR A 9 -1.70 11.88 22.13
N LEU A 10 -0.38 12.05 22.16
CA LEU A 10 0.39 12.62 21.05
C LEU A 10 0.97 11.46 20.24
N SER A 11 0.17 10.88 19.35
CA SER A 11 0.67 10.00 18.29
C SER A 11 0.21 10.55 16.95
N ALA A 12 0.72 11.72 16.60
CA ALA A 12 0.77 12.13 15.21
C ALA A 12 1.84 11.29 14.53
N VAL A 13 1.44 10.16 13.93
CA VAL A 13 2.30 9.40 13.04
C VAL A 13 2.53 10.31 11.83
N VAL A 14 3.66 11.01 11.80
CA VAL A 14 4.14 11.68 10.61
C VAL A 14 4.54 10.57 9.64
N ALA A 15 3.60 10.18 8.78
CA ALA A 15 3.92 9.36 7.63
C ALA A 15 4.90 10.16 6.77
N PHE A 16 6.14 9.69 6.69
CA PHE A 16 7.09 10.19 5.71
C PHE A 16 6.46 9.93 4.33
N VAL A 17 6.00 11.00 3.68
CA VAL A 17 5.52 10.95 2.30
C VAL A 17 6.73 10.63 1.43
N THR A 18 6.92 9.36 1.09
CA THR A 18 7.65 9.01 -0.12
C THR A 18 6.73 9.45 -1.25
N ALA A 19 6.99 10.60 -1.87
CA ALA A 19 6.46 10.84 -3.20
C ALA A 19 6.81 9.58 -4.02
N GLN A 20 5.81 8.88 -4.56
CA GLN A 20 6.01 7.57 -5.18
C GLN A 20 7.09 7.69 -6.26
N ASP A 21 8.32 7.33 -5.93
CA ASP A 21 9.42 7.30 -6.87
C ASP A 21 9.23 6.06 -7.72
N LEU A 22 8.44 6.21 -8.78
CA LEU A 22 8.19 5.16 -9.76
C LEU A 22 9.43 4.88 -10.63
N SER A 23 10.57 5.53 -10.36
CA SER A 23 11.83 5.30 -11.07
C SER A 23 12.36 3.88 -10.87
N GLY A 24 11.95 3.20 -9.79
CA GLY A 24 12.24 1.78 -9.57
C GLY A 24 11.27 0.81 -10.25
N LEU A 25 10.21 1.29 -10.91
CA LEU A 25 9.30 0.43 -11.67
C LEU A 25 9.84 0.15 -13.09
N PRO A 26 9.75 -1.11 -13.55
CA PRO A 26 9.87 -1.42 -14.98
C PRO A 26 8.92 -0.58 -15.83
N GLU A 27 9.34 -0.22 -17.05
CA GLU A 27 8.52 0.62 -17.94
C GLU A 27 7.15 0.02 -18.25
N CYS A 28 7.05 -1.32 -18.30
CA CYS A 28 5.79 -2.04 -18.55
C CYS A 28 4.75 -1.90 -17.42
N SER A 29 5.18 -1.66 -16.17
CA SER A 29 4.28 -1.62 -15.01
C SER A 29 3.90 -0.20 -14.58
N ARG A 30 4.63 0.81 -15.05
CA ARG A 30 4.25 2.23 -14.88
C ARG A 30 2.80 2.53 -15.33
N PRO A 31 2.35 2.12 -16.54
CA PRO A 31 0.95 2.33 -16.94
C PRO A 31 -0.04 1.55 -16.06
N CYS A 32 0.35 0.40 -15.50
CA CYS A 32 -0.47 -0.37 -14.57
C CYS A 32 -0.72 0.37 -13.25
N PHE A 33 0.28 1.10 -12.74
CA PHE A 33 0.11 1.95 -11.57
C PHE A 33 -0.93 3.05 -11.83
N TYR A 34 -0.78 3.79 -12.94
CA TYR A 34 -1.68 4.90 -13.26
C TYR A 34 -3.11 4.46 -13.55
N SER A 35 -3.30 3.27 -14.13
CA SER A 35 -4.65 2.72 -14.39
C SER A 35 -5.32 2.16 -13.14
N ALA A 36 -4.54 1.62 -12.19
CA ALA A 36 -5.05 1.09 -10.93
C ALA A 36 -5.33 2.20 -9.89
N PHE A 37 -4.55 3.28 -9.88
CA PHE A 37 -4.62 4.33 -8.86
C PHE A 37 -6.03 4.94 -8.67
N PRO A 38 -6.83 5.24 -9.72
CA PRO A 38 -8.17 5.76 -9.55
C PRO A 38 -9.10 4.85 -8.73
N SER A 39 -8.86 3.53 -8.73
CA SER A 39 -9.63 2.57 -7.93
C SER A 39 -9.14 2.44 -6.48
N SER A 40 -8.03 3.10 -6.13
CA SER A 40 -7.45 2.99 -4.79
C SER A 40 -8.30 3.63 -3.70
N GLY A 41 -9.10 4.64 -4.05
CA GLY A 41 -9.84 5.48 -3.10
C GLY A 41 -8.98 6.55 -2.41
N CYS A 42 -7.72 6.71 -2.82
CA CYS A 42 -6.79 7.68 -2.25
C CYS A 42 -6.82 9.00 -3.01
N ASP A 43 -6.77 10.12 -2.27
CA ASP A 43 -6.80 11.47 -2.86
C ASP A 43 -5.55 11.82 -3.67
N SER A 44 -4.42 11.16 -3.37
CA SER A 44 -3.14 11.45 -3.99
C SER A 44 -2.31 10.18 -4.16
N PRO A 45 -1.64 10.00 -5.32
CA PRO A 45 -0.72 8.88 -5.50
C PRO A 45 0.44 8.94 -4.52
N ALA A 46 0.85 10.14 -4.08
CA ALA A 46 1.91 10.32 -3.10
C ALA A 46 1.53 9.84 -1.68
N ASN A 47 0.26 9.54 -1.41
CA ASN A 47 -0.15 8.92 -0.16
C ASN A 47 0.12 7.41 -0.21
N SER A 48 1.40 7.02 -0.17
CA SER A 48 1.82 5.63 -0.22
C SER A 48 1.15 4.74 0.83
N PRO A 49 0.98 5.16 2.11
CA PRO A 49 0.26 4.37 3.09
C PRO A 49 -1.18 4.04 2.66
N CYS A 50 -1.91 5.01 2.11
CA CYS A 50 -3.26 4.79 1.59
C CYS A 50 -3.24 3.85 0.38
N VAL A 51 -2.40 4.14 -0.61
CA VAL A 51 -2.34 3.37 -1.87
C VAL A 51 -1.98 1.92 -1.60
N CYS A 52 -0.97 1.69 -0.74
CA CYS A 52 -0.52 0.35 -0.35
C CYS A 52 -1.55 -0.41 0.49
N SER A 53 -2.38 0.27 1.27
CA SER A 53 -3.46 -0.35 2.04
C SER A 53 -4.69 -0.66 1.19
N SER A 54 -4.76 -0.16 -0.04
CA SER A 54 -5.87 -0.42 -0.94
C SER A 54 -5.70 -1.73 -1.69
N ALA A 55 -6.42 -2.75 -1.26
CA ALA A 55 -6.35 -4.05 -1.91
C ALA A 55 -6.95 -4.06 -3.32
N VAL A 56 -7.94 -3.22 -3.62
CA VAL A 56 -8.47 -3.06 -5.00
C VAL A 56 -7.37 -2.56 -5.93
N PHE A 57 -6.59 -1.58 -5.47
CA PHE A 57 -5.40 -1.12 -6.19
C PHE A 57 -4.37 -2.25 -6.34
N GLY A 58 -4.06 -2.96 -5.25
CA GLY A 58 -3.11 -4.08 -5.26
C GLY A 58 -3.49 -5.20 -6.23
N GLU A 59 -4.77 -5.53 -6.35
CA GLU A 59 -5.27 -6.51 -7.32
C GLU A 59 -5.17 -6.00 -8.76
N GLN A 60 -5.60 -4.76 -9.01
CA GLN A 60 -5.58 -4.15 -10.33
C GLN A 60 -4.14 -4.03 -10.87
N ILE A 61 -3.19 -3.58 -10.04
CA ILE A 61 -1.79 -3.47 -10.45
C ILE A 61 -1.17 -4.86 -10.67
N LYS A 62 -1.48 -5.85 -9.83
CA LYS A 62 -1.05 -7.25 -10.01
C LYS A 62 -1.53 -7.78 -11.35
N ASP A 63 -2.83 -7.69 -11.60
CA ASP A 63 -3.46 -8.26 -12.78
C ASP A 63 -2.99 -7.60 -14.07
N CYS A 64 -2.82 -6.27 -14.05
CA CYS A 64 -2.23 -5.55 -15.18
C CYS A 64 -0.77 -5.99 -15.40
N THR A 65 0.04 -6.06 -14.35
CA THR A 65 1.45 -6.46 -14.43
C THR A 65 1.60 -7.87 -15.00
N LEU A 66 0.78 -8.83 -14.56
CA LEU A 66 0.80 -10.20 -15.07
C LEU A 66 0.46 -10.30 -16.57
N ARG A 67 -0.37 -9.37 -17.09
CA ARG A 67 -0.76 -9.34 -18.51
C ARG A 67 0.21 -8.55 -19.40
N SER A 68 0.86 -7.53 -18.85
CA SER A 68 1.58 -6.52 -19.63
C SER A 68 3.11 -6.59 -19.50
N CYS A 69 3.62 -7.29 -18.49
CA CYS A 69 5.05 -7.36 -18.21
C CYS A 69 5.64 -8.75 -18.45
N SER A 70 6.94 -8.82 -18.73
CA SER A 70 7.68 -10.08 -18.76
C SER A 70 7.77 -10.69 -17.35
N PRO A 71 8.00 -12.01 -17.17
CA PRO A 71 8.13 -12.61 -15.84
C PRO A 71 9.21 -11.95 -14.97
N THR A 72 10.31 -11.49 -15.58
CA THR A 72 11.38 -10.76 -14.89
C THR A 72 10.87 -9.39 -14.38
N ASP A 73 10.15 -8.65 -15.22
CA ASP A 73 9.61 -7.34 -14.86
C ASP A 73 8.44 -7.46 -13.86
N GLN A 74 7.66 -8.53 -13.95
CA GLN A 74 6.63 -8.86 -12.96
C GLN A 74 7.27 -9.02 -11.58
N LEU A 75 8.31 -9.85 -11.47
CA LEU A 75 9.04 -10.05 -10.22
C LEU A 75 9.63 -8.74 -9.70
N ALA A 76 10.29 -7.95 -10.55
CA ALA A 76 10.84 -6.65 -10.18
C ALA A 76 9.77 -5.68 -9.67
N THR A 77 8.60 -5.62 -10.34
CA THR A 77 7.47 -4.78 -9.94
C THR A 77 6.94 -5.18 -8.57
N PHE A 78 6.75 -6.48 -8.31
CA PHE A 78 6.25 -6.96 -7.03
C PHE A 78 7.25 -6.73 -5.89
N GLN A 79 8.54 -7.00 -6.11
CA GLN A 79 9.58 -6.72 -5.13
C GLN A 79 9.67 -5.23 -4.80
N TRP A 80 9.64 -4.37 -5.82
CA TRP A 80 9.59 -2.92 -5.63
C TRP A 80 8.34 -2.53 -4.83
N SER A 81 7.17 -3.06 -5.16
CA SER A 81 5.91 -2.68 -4.51
C SER A 81 5.91 -3.06 -3.03
N ILE A 82 6.39 -4.25 -2.69
CA ILE A 82 6.54 -4.72 -1.31
C ILE A 82 7.53 -3.81 -0.55
N ALA A 83 8.68 -3.50 -1.14
CA ALA A 83 9.70 -2.65 -0.51
C ALA A 83 9.20 -1.22 -0.28
N THR A 84 8.54 -0.62 -1.27
CA THR A 84 7.96 0.72 -1.20
C THR A 84 6.89 0.80 -0.12
N CYS A 85 5.97 -0.18 -0.07
CA CYS A 85 4.94 -0.21 0.96
C CYS A 85 5.54 -0.42 2.36
N ALA A 86 6.49 -1.35 2.50
CA ALA A 86 7.19 -1.56 3.77
C ALA A 86 7.92 -0.29 4.25
N ALA A 87 8.55 0.46 3.34
CA ALA A 87 9.16 1.76 3.65
C ALA A 87 8.13 2.83 4.06
N ALA A 88 6.90 2.74 3.54
CA ALA A 88 5.77 3.57 3.96
C ALA A 88 5.12 3.10 5.29
N GLY A 89 5.63 2.02 5.90
CA GLY A 89 5.15 1.50 7.18
C GLY A 89 3.88 0.65 7.11
N VAL A 90 3.45 0.24 5.91
CA VAL A 90 2.27 -0.61 5.70
C VAL A 90 2.60 -1.79 4.77
N PRO A 91 2.03 -2.98 4.98
CA PRO A 91 2.15 -4.06 3.99
C PRO A 91 1.41 -3.70 2.69
N LEU A 92 1.87 -4.26 1.57
CA LEU A 92 1.11 -4.23 0.31
C LEU A 92 -0.16 -5.09 0.47
N ALA A 93 -1.33 -4.47 0.40
CA ALA A 93 -2.60 -5.17 0.43
C ALA A 93 -2.91 -5.77 -0.95
N VAL A 94 -3.18 -7.07 -1.01
CA VAL A 94 -3.61 -7.78 -2.23
C VAL A 94 -4.78 -8.68 -1.83
N GLY A 95 -5.95 -8.52 -2.46
CA GLY A 95 -7.11 -9.41 -2.24
C GLY A 95 -7.99 -9.15 -1.01
N GLY A 96 -7.99 -7.94 -0.46
CA GLY A 96 -8.89 -7.49 0.63
C GLY A 96 -9.91 -6.40 0.22
N PRO A 97 -10.92 -6.10 1.06
CA PRO A 97 -11.83 -4.98 0.82
C PRO A 97 -11.10 -3.62 0.94
N PRO A 98 -11.56 -2.57 0.24
CA PRO A 98 -10.91 -1.25 0.31
C PRO A 98 -10.98 -0.66 1.73
N GLY A 99 -9.83 -0.20 2.25
CA GLY A 99 -9.76 0.57 3.49
C GLY A 99 -9.46 -0.20 4.77
N VAL A 100 -9.17 -1.51 4.71
CA VAL A 100 -8.68 -2.26 5.90
C VAL A 100 -7.15 -2.32 5.89
N PRO A 101 -6.47 -1.85 6.96
CA PRO A 101 -5.03 -2.06 7.10
C PRO A 101 -4.74 -3.56 7.13
N ALA A 102 -3.77 -4.02 6.33
CA ALA A 102 -3.46 -5.45 6.22
C ALA A 102 -2.90 -6.10 7.50
N HIS A 103 -2.75 -5.33 8.59
CA HIS A 103 -2.51 -5.89 9.93
C HIS A 103 -3.75 -6.61 10.49
N GLU A 104 -4.95 -6.32 10.01
CA GLU A 104 -6.21 -6.88 10.56
C GLU A 104 -6.65 -8.18 9.87
N ALA A 105 -6.01 -8.59 8.78
CA ALA A 105 -6.32 -9.85 8.10
C ALA A 105 -5.72 -11.10 8.79
N GLY A 106 -5.02 -10.92 9.93
CA GLY A 106 -4.25 -11.95 10.61
C GLY A 106 -4.79 -12.44 11.96
N ASP A 107 -5.97 -12.01 12.42
CA ASP A 107 -6.56 -12.47 13.70
C ASP A 107 -7.97 -13.08 13.51
N ALA A 108 -8.08 -14.06 12.61
CA ALA A 108 -9.24 -14.96 12.56
C ALA A 108 -8.82 -16.39 12.91
N GLY A 109 -7.94 -16.53 13.91
CA GLY A 109 -7.29 -17.80 14.21
C GLY A 109 -6.60 -17.86 15.57
N LYS A 110 -7.28 -17.47 16.65
CA LYS A 110 -6.91 -17.95 17.99
C LYS A 110 -8.14 -18.06 18.91
N ILE A 111 -8.36 -19.32 19.34
CA ILE A 111 -9.28 -19.94 20.32
C ILE A 111 -10.75 -20.10 19.95
#